data_AF-A0A2Z2KQG9-F1
#
_entry.id   AF-A0A2Z2KQG9-F1
#
_cell.length_a   1.000
_cell.length_b   1.000
_cell.length_c   1.000
_cell.angle_alpha   90.00
_cell.angle_beta   90.00
_cell.angle_gamma   90.00
#
_symmetry.space_group_name_H-M   'P 1'
#
loop_
_entity.id
_entity.type
_entity.pdbx_description
1 polymer ?
#
loop_
_entity_poly.entity_id
_entity_poly.type
_entity_poly.pdbx_seq_one_letter_code
_entity_poly.pdbx_strand_id
1 'polypeptide(L)'
;MTKRNNKTSADITDWSNAINKIAEEQQIENVMLSPSKSEMKYLTGCAKNIYDYAHLMNNVSEMAHQKLISFELAQQIMNVQSKNIKKDVKYLLTYIEEE
;
A
#
# COMPACT_ATOMS: atom_id res chain seq x y z
N MET A 1 25.76 -47.70 -29.74
CA MET A 1 24.46 -46.99 -29.83
C MET A 1 24.22 -46.24 -28.53
N THR A 2 24.45 -44.93 -28.54
CA THR A 2 24.37 -44.09 -27.34
C THR A 2 22.90 -43.70 -27.13
N LYS A 3 22.24 -44.25 -26.10
CA LYS A 3 20.89 -43.87 -25.71
C LYS A 3 20.91 -42.42 -25.23
N ARG A 4 20.42 -41.49 -26.05
CA ARG A 4 20.27 -40.08 -25.69
C ARG A 4 19.26 -39.94 -24.54
N ASN A 5 19.65 -39.13 -23.57
CA ASN A 5 18.88 -38.74 -22.39
C ASN A 5 17.55 -38.07 -22.78
N ASN A 6 16.50 -38.86 -23.00
CA ASN A 6 15.14 -38.34 -23.21
C ASN A 6 14.39 -38.09 -21.89
N LYS A 7 14.98 -38.41 -20.74
CA LYS A 7 14.33 -38.28 -19.42
C LYS A 7 14.33 -36.84 -18.92
N THR A 8 15.40 -36.10 -19.21
CA THR A 8 15.60 -34.73 -18.71
C THR A 8 14.66 -33.71 -19.34
N SER A 9 14.29 -33.85 -20.62
CA SER A 9 13.42 -32.87 -21.27
C SER A 9 11.97 -32.99 -20.79
N ALA A 10 11.48 -34.20 -20.51
CA ALA A 10 10.14 -34.43 -19.97
C ALA A 10 10.02 -33.87 -18.54
N ASP A 11 11.01 -34.16 -17.68
CA ASP A 11 11.06 -33.60 -16.32
C ASP A 11 11.12 -32.07 -16.34
N ILE A 12 11.95 -31.44 -17.20
CA ILE A 12 12.01 -29.97 -17.34
C ILE A 12 10.68 -29.38 -17.81
N THR A 13 9.94 -30.09 -18.66
CA THR A 13 8.63 -29.65 -19.16
C THR A 13 7.57 -29.71 -18.04
N ASP A 14 7.60 -30.75 -17.22
CA ASP A 14 6.70 -30.89 -16.06
C ASP A 14 6.98 -29.82 -14.98
N TRP A 15 8.25 -29.52 -14.70
CA TRP A 15 8.62 -28.42 -13.81
C TRP A 15 8.21 -27.05 -14.35
N SER A 16 8.36 -26.83 -15.67
CA SER A 16 7.94 -25.56 -16.30
C SER A 16 6.42 -25.37 -16.22
N ASN A 17 5.64 -26.44 -16.43
CA ASN A 17 4.18 -26.40 -16.30
C ASN A 17 3.74 -26.15 -14.85
N ALA A 18 4.41 -26.77 -13.87
CA ALA A 18 4.12 -26.53 -12.46
C ALA A 18 4.42 -25.08 -12.04
N ILE A 19 5.54 -24.51 -12.51
CA ILE A 19 5.90 -23.10 -12.26
C ILE A 19 4.88 -22.16 -12.89
N ASN A 20 4.50 -22.40 -14.15
CA ASN A 20 3.49 -21.58 -14.83
C ASN A 20 2.14 -21.63 -14.12
N LYS A 21 1.73 -22.81 -13.65
CA LYS A 21 0.48 -22.97 -12.90
C LYS A 21 0.48 -22.20 -11.58
N ILE A 22 1.59 -22.23 -10.83
CA ILE A 22 1.73 -21.45 -9.59
C ILE A 22 1.71 -19.95 -9.89
N ALA A 23 2.35 -19.51 -10.97
CA ALA A 23 2.33 -18.11 -11.40
C ALA A 23 0.91 -17.65 -11.79
N GLU A 24 0.16 -18.50 -12.52
CA GLU A 24 -1.24 -18.25 -12.87
C GLU A 24 -2.13 -18.18 -11.62
N GLU A 25 -1.98 -19.12 -10.68
CA GLU A 25 -2.73 -19.13 -9.41
C GLU A 25 -2.46 -17.86 -8.58
N GLN A 26 -1.19 -17.44 -8.47
CA GLN A 26 -0.83 -16.17 -7.81
C GLN A 26 -1.39 -14.95 -8.53
N GLN A 27 -1.44 -14.97 -9.86
CA GLN A 27 -2.00 -13.88 -10.64
C GLN A 27 -3.53 -13.80 -10.49
N ILE A 28 -4.19 -14.96 -10.44
CA ILE A 28 -5.63 -15.07 -10.14
C ILE A 28 -5.91 -14.56 -8.73
N GLU A 29 -5.14 -14.97 -7.70
CA GLU A 29 -5.32 -14.44 -6.33
C GLU A 29 -5.13 -12.92 -6.26
N ASN A 30 -4.13 -12.37 -6.96
CA ASN A 30 -3.90 -10.92 -6.95
C ASN A 30 -4.99 -10.12 -7.70
N VAL A 31 -5.70 -10.73 -8.65
CA VAL A 31 -6.73 -10.08 -9.49
C VAL A 31 -8.16 -10.35 -8.99
N MET A 32 -8.42 -11.49 -8.33
CA MET A 32 -9.75 -11.89 -7.84
C MET A 32 -10.07 -11.32 -6.46
N LEU A 33 -9.06 -10.93 -5.67
CA LEU A 33 -9.28 -10.28 -4.39
C LEU A 33 -9.55 -8.80 -4.61
N SER A 34 -10.67 -8.31 -4.08
CA SER A 34 -10.94 -6.88 -3.94
C SER A 34 -10.97 -6.51 -2.44
N PRO A 35 -10.14 -5.55 -1.99
CA PRO A 35 -9.08 -4.88 -2.76
C PRO A 35 -7.92 -5.84 -3.08
N SER A 36 -7.30 -5.68 -4.25
CA SER A 36 -6.08 -6.38 -4.65
C SER A 36 -4.96 -6.12 -3.66
N LYS A 37 -3.91 -6.95 -3.65
CA LYS A 37 -2.74 -6.75 -2.79
C LYS A 37 -2.11 -5.36 -2.94
N SER A 38 -2.10 -4.81 -4.15
CA SER A 38 -1.66 -3.45 -4.43
C SER A 38 -2.59 -2.41 -3.79
N GLU A 39 -3.90 -2.54 -3.97
CA GLU A 39 -4.89 -1.61 -3.43
C GLU A 39 -4.89 -1.65 -1.90
N MET A 40 -4.79 -2.83 -1.29
CA MET A 40 -4.60 -2.97 0.16
C MET A 40 -3.41 -2.15 0.67
N LYS A 41 -2.28 -2.19 -0.04
CA LYS A 41 -1.08 -1.42 0.32
C LYS A 41 -1.32 0.08 0.21
N TYR A 42 -2.03 0.54 -0.84
CA TYR A 42 -2.35 1.96 -1.00
C TYR A 42 -3.35 2.45 0.05
N LEU A 43 -4.41 1.69 0.30
CA LEU A 43 -5.43 1.97 1.31
C LEU A 43 -4.81 2.09 2.70
N THR A 44 -4.06 1.06 3.12
CA THR A 44 -3.40 1.05 4.43
C THR A 44 -2.32 2.13 4.55
N GLY A 45 -1.58 2.40 3.47
CA GLY A 45 -0.58 3.47 3.43
C GLY A 45 -1.20 4.86 3.61
N CYS A 46 -2.27 5.18 2.87
CA CYS A 46 -2.98 6.45 3.00
C CYS A 46 -3.61 6.59 4.37
N ALA A 47 -4.26 5.54 4.89
CA ALA A 47 -4.85 5.55 6.23
C ALA A 47 -3.80 5.82 7.32
N LYS A 48 -2.64 5.17 7.24
CA LYS A 48 -1.52 5.41 8.16
C LYS A 48 -1.01 6.85 8.08
N ASN A 49 -0.82 7.39 6.89
CA ASN A 49 -0.36 8.77 6.73
C ASN A 49 -1.35 9.77 7.34
N ILE A 50 -2.65 9.59 7.07
CA ILE A 50 -3.70 10.43 7.65
C ILE A 50 -3.64 10.39 9.18
N TYR A 51 -3.49 9.21 9.77
CA TYR A 51 -3.31 9.04 11.21
C TYR A 51 -2.08 9.80 11.73
N ASP A 52 -0.92 9.62 11.09
CA ASP A 52 0.34 10.25 11.50
C ASP A 52 0.24 11.79 11.43
N TYR A 53 -0.38 12.34 10.38
CA TYR A 53 -0.61 13.78 10.25
C TYR A 53 -1.58 14.32 11.31
N ALA A 54 -2.68 13.61 11.57
CA ALA A 54 -3.65 14.01 12.60
C ALA A 54 -3.01 13.99 14.00
N HIS A 55 -2.20 12.97 14.28
CA HIS A 55 -1.44 12.89 15.53
C HIS A 55 -0.44 14.04 15.68
N LEU A 56 0.26 14.40 14.60
CA LEU A 56 1.16 15.57 14.62
C LEU A 56 0.39 16.87 14.91
N MET A 57 -0.80 17.05 14.33
CA MET A 57 -1.65 18.21 14.62
C MET A 57 -2.04 18.27 16.10
N ASN A 58 -2.39 17.13 16.71
CA ASN A 58 -2.69 17.08 18.14
C ASN A 58 -1.49 17.49 18.99
N ASN A 59 -0.32 16.88 18.74
CA ASN A 59 0.90 17.20 19.47
C ASN A 59 1.29 18.68 19.34
N VAL A 60 1.21 19.23 18.14
CA VAL A 60 1.53 20.65 17.87
C VAL A 60 0.56 21.58 18.60
N SER A 61 -0.73 21.22 18.65
CA SER A 61 -1.71 21.95 19.45
C SER A 61 -1.34 21.93 20.94
N GLU A 62 -1.01 20.76 21.49
CA GLU A 62 -0.59 20.64 22.89
C GLU A 62 0.67 21.45 23.19
N MET A 63 1.68 21.39 22.31
CA MET A 63 2.91 22.17 22.43
C MET A 63 2.64 23.68 22.46
N ALA A 64 1.68 24.16 21.67
CA ALA A 64 1.27 25.57 21.68
C ALA A 64 0.59 25.95 23.01
N HIS A 65 -0.31 25.09 23.53
CA HIS A 65 -0.95 25.31 24.82
C HIS A 65 0.05 25.29 25.99
N GLN A 66 1.08 24.46 25.89
CA GLN A 66 2.20 24.39 26.83
C GLN A 66 3.22 25.53 26.64
N LYS A 67 3.00 26.43 25.66
CA LYS A 67 3.89 27.56 25.32
C LYS A 67 5.30 27.15 24.88
N LEU A 68 5.47 25.91 24.40
CA LEU A 68 6.74 25.43 23.81
C LEU A 68 6.96 26.02 22.41
N ILE A 69 5.88 26.32 21.70
CA ILE A 69 5.86 27.00 20.41
C ILE A 69 4.77 28.08 20.39
N SER A 70 4.85 29.02 19.45
CA SER A 70 3.79 30.01 19.25
C SER A 70 2.55 29.38 18.59
N PHE A 71 1.37 29.93 18.88
CA PHE A 71 0.14 29.55 18.17
C PHE A 71 0.22 29.80 16.67
N GLU A 72 0.97 30.83 16.23
CA GLU A 72 1.19 31.10 14.81
C GLU A 72 1.96 29.96 14.13
N LEU A 73 3.07 29.52 14.72
CA LEU A 73 3.84 28.39 14.20
C LEU A 73 3.01 27.10 14.20
N ALA A 74 2.27 26.87 15.29
CA ALA A 74 1.36 25.73 15.38
C ALA A 74 0.31 25.74 14.26
N GLN A 75 -0.32 26.89 14.00
CA GLN A 75 -1.29 27.07 12.93
C GLN A 75 -0.67 26.82 11.55
N GLN A 76 0.54 27.29 11.30
CA GLN A 76 1.24 27.03 10.03
C GLN A 76 1.47 25.53 9.81
N ILE A 77 1.93 24.80 10.83
CA ILE A 77 2.13 23.35 10.76
C ILE A 77 0.80 22.64 10.54
N MET A 78 -0.24 22.99 11.29
CA MET A 78 -1.58 22.40 11.16
C MET A 78 -2.20 22.65 9.78
N ASN A 79 -1.96 23.82 9.18
CA ASN A 79 -2.40 24.14 7.82
C ASN A 79 -1.73 23.24 6.76
N VAL A 80 -0.43 22.94 6.93
CA VAL A 80 0.27 22.01 6.05
C VAL A 80 -0.28 20.59 6.20
N GLN A 81 -0.47 20.12 7.44
CA GLN A 81 -1.00 18.78 7.68
C GLN A 81 -2.43 18.62 7.19
N SER A 82 -3.28 19.65 7.33
CA SER A 82 -4.63 19.66 6.76
C SER A 82 -4.62 19.47 5.24
N LYS A 83 -3.67 20.08 4.52
CA LYS A 83 -3.52 19.89 3.07
C LYS A 83 -3.07 18.47 2.73
N ASN A 84 -2.14 17.91 3.51
CA ASN A 84 -1.65 16.54 3.31
C ASN A 84 -2.76 15.50 3.56
N ILE A 85 -3.51 15.65 4.65
CA ILE A 85 -4.68 14.81 4.95
C ILE A 85 -5.70 14.90 3.80
N LYS A 86 -6.03 16.10 3.33
CA LYS A 86 -6.98 16.27 2.23
C LYS A 86 -6.52 15.54 0.96
N LYS A 87 -5.23 15.58 0.65
CA LYS A 87 -4.64 14.86 -0.48
C LYS A 87 -4.78 13.34 -0.30
N ASP A 88 -4.41 12.80 0.85
CA ASP A 88 -4.44 11.36 1.09
C ASP A 88 -5.87 10.83 1.22
N VAL A 89 -6.81 11.61 1.77
CA VAL A 89 -8.25 11.30 1.75
C VAL A 89 -8.76 11.21 0.31
N LYS A 90 -8.39 12.16 -0.57
CA LYS A 90 -8.80 12.11 -1.98
C LYS A 90 -8.33 10.82 -2.68
N TYR A 91 -7.09 10.39 -2.41
CA TYR A 91 -6.59 9.12 -2.93
C TYR A 91 -7.35 7.94 -2.33
N LEU A 92 -7.58 7.95 -1.02
CA LEU A 92 -8.33 6.89 -0.34
C LEU A 92 -9.73 6.73 -0.94
N LEU A 93 -10.44 7.84 -1.19
CA LEU A 93 -11.76 7.82 -1.82
C LEU A 93 -11.74 7.23 -3.22
N THR A 94 -10.66 7.41 -3.99
CA THR A 94 -10.52 6.80 -5.32
C THR A 94 -10.53 5.26 -5.25
N TYR A 95 -10.12 4.66 -4.13
CA TYR A 95 -10.10 3.21 -3.93
C TYR A 95 -11.30 2.68 -3.14
N ILE A 96 -12.10 3.55 -2.51
CA ILE A 96 -13.25 3.14 -1.67
C ILE A 96 -14.58 3.44 -2.36
N GLU A 97 -14.66 4.47 -3.20
CA GLU A 97 -15.89 4.87 -3.90
C GLU A 97 -16.07 4.18 -5.27
N GLU A 98 -15.29 3.13 -5.58
CA GLU A 98 -15.63 2.19 -6.66
C GLU A 98 -16.75 1.24 -6.19
N GLU A 99 -17.98 1.75 -6.14
CA GLU A 99 -19.26 0.99 -6.09
C GLU A 99 -20.16 1.37 -7.27
#